data_AF-A0A655P917-F1
#
_entry.id   AF-A0A655P917-F1
#
_cell.length_a   1.000
_cell.length_b   1.000
_cell.length_c   1.000
_cell.angle_alpha   90.00
_cell.angle_beta   90.00
_cell.angle_gamma   90.00
#
_symmetry.space_group_name_H-M   'P 1'
#
loop_
_entity.id
_entity.type
_entity.pdbx_description
1 polymer ?
#
loop_
_entity_poly.entity_id
_entity_poly.type
_entity_poly.pdbx_seq_one_letter_code
_entity_poly.pdbx_strand_id
1 'polypeptide(L)' 'MVNLAAGGGERTSVTFGHPSGTLKVGAKAKQGEQGWQIERAIMSRSARILMEGWVRVPENYAALSESKE' A
#
# COMPACT_ATOMS: atom_id res chain seq x y z
N MET A 1 -9.47 8.79 15.16
CA MET A 1 -9.60 10.24 14.90
C MET A 1 -9.46 10.68 13.44
N VAL A 2 -9.09 9.84 12.46
CA VAL A 2 -8.88 10.29 11.07
C VAL A 2 -10.15 10.80 10.38
N ASN A 3 -11.28 10.10 10.52
CA ASN A 3 -12.54 10.49 9.87
C ASN A 3 -13.05 11.86 10.32
N LEU A 4 -12.99 12.15 11.62
CA LEU A 4 -13.39 13.44 12.19
C LEU A 4 -12.45 14.56 11.73
N ALA A 5 -11.14 14.33 11.73
CA ALA A 5 -10.15 15.30 11.24
C ALA A 5 -10.35 15.63 9.74
N ALA A 6 -10.87 14.70 8.95
CA ALA A 6 -11.23 14.93 7.56
C ALA A 6 -12.59 15.63 7.36
N GLY A 7 -13.31 15.95 8.45
CA GLY A 7 -14.62 16.62 8.45
C GLY A 7 -15.83 15.73 8.80
N GLY A 8 -15.61 14.51 9.31
CA GLY A 8 -16.68 13.57 9.70
C GLY A 8 -17.51 12.95 8.55
N GLY A 9 -18.36 11.96 8.86
CA GLY A 9 -19.31 11.36 7.89
C GLY A 9 -18.70 10.30 6.98
N GLU A 10 -19.54 9.69 6.14
CA GLU A 10 -19.10 8.65 5.22
C GLU A 10 -18.22 9.24 4.10
N ARG A 11 -17.04 8.64 3.88
CA ARG A 11 -16.12 9.03 2.82
C ARG A 11 -15.51 7.80 2.18
N THR A 12 -15.55 7.76 0.86
CA THR A 12 -14.89 6.71 0.08
C THR A 12 -13.46 7.07 -0.31
N SER A 13 -13.08 8.36 -0.21
CA SER A 13 -11.70 8.81 -0.37
C SER A 13 -11.40 10.09 0.42
N VAL A 14 -10.12 10.27 0.75
CA VAL A 14 -9.55 11.47 1.37
C VAL A 14 -8.23 11.82 0.71
N THR A 15 -7.92 13.11 0.65
CA THR A 15 -6.58 13.60 0.30
C THR A 15 -5.97 14.20 1.55
N PHE A 16 -4.84 13.67 2.01
CA PHE A 16 -4.17 14.14 3.23
C PHE A 16 -2.77 14.67 2.93
N GLY A 17 -2.31 15.59 3.77
CA GLY A 17 -0.97 16.16 3.70
C GLY A 17 0.10 15.21 4.26
N HIS A 18 1.22 15.10 3.56
CA HIS A 18 2.44 14.39 3.93
C HIS A 18 3.61 15.37 3.83
N PRO A 19 4.73 15.20 4.57
CA PRO A 19 5.88 16.11 4.44
C PRO A 19 6.38 16.33 3.00
N SER A 20 6.17 15.36 2.12
CA SER A 20 6.54 15.44 0.69
C SER A 20 5.40 15.86 -0.26
N GLY A 21 4.26 16.34 0.23
CA GLY A 21 3.12 16.78 -0.58
C GLY A 21 1.77 16.24 -0.12
N THR A 22 0.95 15.74 -1.02
CA THR A 22 -0.39 15.19 -0.70
C THR A 22 -0.56 13.78 -1.25
N LEU A 23 -1.34 12.95 -0.55
CA LEU A 23 -1.71 11.62 -1.02
C LEU A 23 -3.22 11.42 -0.98
N LYS A 24 -3.79 11.05 -2.14
CA LYS A 24 -5.20 10.62 -2.23
C LYS A 24 -5.27 9.11 -2.00
N VAL A 25 -6.08 8.71 -1.03
CA VAL A 25 -6.36 7.31 -0.70
C VAL A 25 -7.86 7.10 -0.59
N GLY A 26 -8.31 5.89 -0.87
CA GLY A 26 -9.71 5.49 -0.75
C GLY A 26 -9.88 4.21 0.04
N ALA A 27 -11.07 4.04 0.60
CA ALA A 27 -11.49 2.80 1.23
C ALA A 27 -13.00 2.62 1.04
N LYS A 28 -13.43 1.36 0.90
CA LYS A 28 -14.83 0.98 1.01
C LYS A 28 -14.99 0.16 2.28
N ALA A 29 -15.80 0.66 3.20
CA ALA A 29 -16.10 0.01 4.48
C ALA A 29 -17.61 -0.19 4.60
N LYS A 30 -18.02 -1.32 5.17
CA LYS A 30 -19.41 -1.66 5.44
C LYS A 30 -19.54 -2.00 6.92
N GLN A 31 -20.60 -1.56 7.57
CA GLN A 31 -20.98 -2.08 8.88
C GLN A 31 -21.79 -3.36 8.67
N GLY A 32 -21.21 -4.51 9.03
CA GLY A 32 -21.91 -5.79 9.08
C GLY A 32 -22.38 -6.12 10.51
N GLU A 33 -23.01 -7.28 10.68
CA GLU A 33 -23.51 -7.76 11.98
C GLU A 33 -22.40 -7.87 13.04
N GLN A 34 -21.18 -8.21 12.62
CA GLN A 34 -20.01 -8.34 13.48
C GLN A 34 -19.14 -7.07 13.54
N GLY A 35 -19.65 -5.94 13.05
CA GLY A 35 -18.95 -4.65 13.03
C GLY A 35 -18.41 -4.26 11.66
N TRP A 36 -17.44 -3.35 11.65
CA TRP A 36 -16.90 -2.75 10.42
C TRP A 36 -16.01 -3.74 9.66
N GLN A 37 -16.31 -3.91 8.38
CA GLN A 37 -15.53 -4.70 7.44
C GLN A 37 -15.02 -3.80 6.30
N ILE A 38 -13.74 -3.94 5.97
CA ILE A 38 -13.12 -3.20 4.85
C ILE A 38 -13.16 -4.09 3.61
N GLU A 39 -13.92 -3.68 2.60
CA GLU A 39 -14.04 -4.41 1.33
C GLU A 39 -12.86 -4.10 0.40
N ARG A 40 -12.35 -2.86 0.43
CA ARG A 40 -11.25 -2.43 -0.43
C ARG A 40 -10.49 -1.27 0.17
N ALA A 41 -9.17 -1.27 -0.03
CA ALA A 41 -8.31 -0.09 0.07
C ALA A 41 -7.81 0.29 -1.32
N ILE A 42 -7.78 1.59 -1.63
CA ILE A 42 -7.49 2.13 -2.96
C ILE A 42 -6.40 3.19 -2.83
N MET A 43 -5.39 3.12 -3.70
CA MET A 43 -4.35 4.14 -3.84
C MET A 43 -3.78 4.13 -5.25
N SER A 44 -3.18 5.24 -5.66
CA SER A 44 -2.44 5.32 -6.93
C SER A 44 -0.93 5.24 -6.65
N ARG A 45 -0.23 4.43 -7.42
CA ARG A 45 1.23 4.30 -7.41
C ARG A 45 1.73 4.29 -8.85
N SER A 46 2.95 4.77 -9.07
CA SER A 46 3.66 4.65 -10.33
C SER A 46 4.79 3.64 -10.21
N ALA A 47 5.15 3.02 -11.32
CA ALA A 47 6.31 2.15 -11.44
C ALA A 47 7.06 2.49 -12.73
N ARG A 48 8.39 2.31 -12.72
CA ARG A 48 9.23 2.41 -13.93
C ARG A 48 10.36 1.38 -13.83
N ILE A 49 10.79 0.85 -14.97
CA ILE A 49 12.04 0.09 -15.07
C ILE A 49 13.20 1.08 -14.96
N LEU A 50 14.08 0.88 -13.97
CA LEU A 50 15.28 1.70 -13.80
C LEU A 50 16.47 1.11 -14.57
N MET A 51 16.64 -0.21 -14.53
CA MET A 51 17.69 -0.94 -15.23
C MET A 51 17.18 -2.33 -15.62
N GLU A 52 17.59 -2.79 -16.80
CA GLU A 52 17.33 -4.14 -17.30
C GLU A 52 18.67 -4.82 -17.59
N GLY A 53 18.81 -6.08 -17.18
CA GLY A 53 20.05 -6.83 -17.31
C GLY A 53 20.19 -7.89 -16.22
N TRP A 54 21.42 -8.30 -15.95
CA TRP A 54 21.74 -9.36 -14.99
C TRP A 54 22.49 -8.79 -13.79
N VAL A 55 21.95 -8.99 -12.59
CA VAL A 55 22.70 -8.80 -11.35
C VAL A 55 23.62 -10.02 -11.18
N ARG A 56 24.91 -9.80 -10.91
CA ARG A 56 25.88 -10.86 -10.61
C ARG A 56 26.23 -10.84 -9.12
N VAL A 57 26.33 -12.01 -8.52
CA VAL A 57 26.76 -12.21 -7.13
C VAL A 57 27.92 -13.20 -7.07
N PRO A 58 28.79 -13.16 -6.04
CA PRO A 58 29.83 -14.18 -5.88
C PRO A 58 29.22 -15.56 -5.58
N GLU A 59 29.88 -16.62 -6.06
CA GLU A 59 29.37 -18.00 -6.04
C GLU A 59 29.00 -18.50 -4.64
N ASN A 60 29.80 -18.14 -3.64
CA ASN A 60 29.59 -18.54 -2.25
C ASN A 60 28.32 -17.93 -1.60
N TYR A 61 27.67 -16.93 -2.22
CA TYR A 61 26.40 -16.37 -1.75
C TYR A 61 25.17 -16.97 -2.44
N ALA A 62 25.34 -17.57 -3.63
CA ALA A 62 24.24 -18.20 -4.36
C ALA A 62 23.84 -19.58 -3.78
N ALA A 63 24.77 -20.27 -3.13
CA ALA A 63 24.55 -21.60 -2.55
C ALA A 63 23.62 -21.62 -1.31
N LEU A 64 23.22 -20.46 -0.77
CA LEU A 64 22.36 -20.35 0.42
C LEU A 64 20.86 -20.19 0.09
N SER A 65 20.49 -20.08 -1.19
CA SER A 65 19.07 -19.88 -1.59
C SER A 65 18.33 -21.15 -2.02
N GLU A 66 18.98 -22.32 -2.06
CA GLU A 66 18.38 -23.59 -2.50
C GLU A 66 17.99 -24.55 -1.37
N SER A 67 17.79 -24.06 -0.14
CA SER A 67 17.14 -24.85 0.92
C SER A 67 15.74 -24.30 1.22
N LYS A 68 14.79 -24.55 0.31
CA LYS A 68 13.34 -24.44 0.55
C LYS A 68 12.59 -25.42 -0.37
N GLU A 69 12.54 -26.68 0.06
CA GLU A 69 11.27 -27.42 0.09
C GLU A 69 10.67 -27.27 1.48
#